data_AF-T1CDI7-F1
#
_entry.id   AF-T1CDI7-F1
#
_cell.length_a   1.000
_cell.length_b   1.000
_cell.length_c   1.000
_cell.angle_alpha   90.00
_cell.angle_beta   90.00
_cell.angle_gamma   90.00
#
_symmetry.space_group_name_H-M   'P 1'
#
loop_
_entity.id
_entity.type
_entity.pdbx_description
1 polymer ?
#
loop_
_entity_poly.entity_id
_entity_poly.type
_entity_poly.pdbx_seq_one_letter_code
_entity_poly.pdbx_strand_id
1 'polypeptide(L)'
;QCRAGMTAWFGVGSALQRAAHTLGEDALLDMAREWPFLRTLLDDVEMVLAKCDLDIAARFSRLAGDDLHARFFPRLRDEFALTRGLGAAPQGQR
;
A
#
# COMPACT_ATOMS: atom_id res chain seq x y z
N GLN A 1 -9.50 13.94 10.47
CA GLN A 1 -9.28 13.10 9.26
C GLN A 1 -9.42 11.62 9.65
N CYS A 2 -9.98 10.76 8.78
CA CYS A 2 -10.32 9.36 9.07
C CYS A 2 -9.12 8.38 9.16
N ARG A 3 -7.87 8.87 9.18
CA ARG A 3 -6.62 8.10 9.30
C ARG A 3 -6.38 7.02 8.22
N ALA A 4 -7.13 7.06 7.12
CA ALA A 4 -6.99 6.10 6.02
C ALA A 4 -5.83 6.41 5.07
N GLY A 5 -5.45 7.68 4.88
CA GLY A 5 -4.35 8.09 3.99
C GLY A 5 -4.49 7.64 2.52
N MET A 6 -5.69 7.19 2.10
CA MET A 6 -5.88 6.36 0.91
C MET A 6 -5.43 7.01 -0.40
N THR A 7 -5.47 8.33 -0.50
CA THR A 7 -5.10 9.08 -1.72
C THR A 7 -3.63 8.94 -2.09
N ALA A 8 -2.78 8.50 -1.15
CA ALA A 8 -1.34 8.41 -1.35
C ALA A 8 -0.83 6.97 -1.58
N TRP A 9 -1.62 5.93 -1.30
CA TRP A 9 -1.16 4.54 -1.40
C TRP A 9 -2.13 3.60 -2.13
N PHE A 10 -3.40 3.97 -2.28
CA PHE A 10 -4.39 3.07 -2.86
C PHE A 10 -4.08 2.78 -4.34
N GLY A 11 -3.88 1.51 -4.68
CA GLY A 11 -3.52 1.04 -6.02
C GLY A 11 -2.03 0.75 -6.20
N VAL A 12 -1.17 1.16 -5.26
CA VAL A 12 0.29 0.93 -5.34
C VAL A 12 0.61 -0.56 -5.22
N GLY A 13 0.05 -1.26 -4.23
CA GLY A 13 0.26 -2.69 -4.06
C GLY A 13 -0.21 -3.49 -5.29
N SER A 14 -1.39 -3.16 -5.79
CA SER A 14 -1.93 -3.73 -7.03
C SER A 14 -1.03 -3.46 -8.25
N ALA A 15 -0.45 -2.27 -8.37
CA ALA A 15 0.44 -1.92 -9.47
C ALA A 15 1.77 -2.70 -9.39
N LEU A 16 2.37 -2.76 -8.19
CA LEU A 16 3.61 -3.49 -7.95
C LEU A 16 3.44 -5.00 -8.16
N GLN A 17 2.32 -5.57 -7.71
CA GLN A 17 2.01 -6.98 -7.96
C GLN A 17 1.92 -7.27 -9.47
N ARG A 18 1.23 -6.42 -10.24
CA ARG A 18 1.16 -6.56 -11.70
C ARG A 18 2.53 -6.37 -12.37
N ALA A 19 3.34 -5.42 -11.89
CA ALA A 19 4.69 -5.21 -12.38
C ALA A 19 5.57 -6.43 -12.14
N ALA A 20 5.53 -7.03 -10.94
CA ALA A 20 6.24 -8.26 -10.61
C ALA A 20 5.82 -9.42 -11.53
N HIS A 21 4.52 -9.59 -11.80
CA HIS A 21 4.04 -10.60 -12.75
C HIS A 21 4.48 -10.37 -14.20
N THR A 22 4.70 -9.11 -14.60
CA THR A 22 5.00 -8.75 -16.00
C THR A 22 6.50 -8.72 -16.28
N LEU A 23 7.28 -8.22 -15.32
CA LEU A 23 8.72 -7.97 -15.45
C LEU A 23 9.56 -9.03 -14.75
N GLY A 24 8.97 -9.78 -13.80
CA GLY A 24 9.68 -10.60 -12.83
C GLY A 24 10.03 -9.81 -11.56
N GLU A 25 10.07 -10.51 -10.43
CA GLU A 25 10.38 -9.91 -9.12
C GLU A 25 11.80 -9.31 -9.09
N ASP A 26 12.78 -10.03 -9.64
CA ASP A 26 14.18 -9.56 -9.66
C ASP A 26 14.35 -8.26 -10.45
N ALA A 27 13.75 -8.16 -11.63
CA ALA A 27 13.80 -6.96 -12.45
C ALA A 27 13.13 -5.76 -11.75
N LEU A 28 12.01 -6.00 -11.05
CA LEU A 28 11.34 -4.95 -10.27
C LEU A 28 12.20 -4.48 -9.08
N LEU A 29 12.88 -5.41 -8.40
CA LEU A 29 13.81 -5.09 -7.32
C LEU A 29 15.01 -4.30 -7.82
N ASP A 30 15.56 -4.67 -8.97
CA ASP A 30 16.68 -3.94 -9.58
C ASP A 30 16.26 -2.54 -10.02
N MET A 31 15.06 -2.37 -10.59
CA MET A 31 14.49 -1.04 -10.85
C MET A 31 14.36 -0.22 -9.57
N ALA A 32 13.90 -0.80 -8.47
CA ALA A 32 13.79 -0.10 -7.19
C ALA A 32 15.15 0.30 -6.60
N ARG A 33 16.22 -0.46 -6.88
CA ARG A 33 17.59 -0.15 -6.44
C ARG A 33 18.26 0.89 -7.30
N GLU A 34 18.17 0.73 -8.61
CA GLU A 34 18.93 1.52 -9.60
C GLU A 34 18.22 2.82 -10.00
N TRP A 35 16.90 2.90 -9.86
CA TRP A 35 16.15 4.09 -10.22
C TRP A 35 15.77 4.92 -8.99
N PRO A 36 16.45 6.06 -8.71
CA PRO A 36 16.23 6.83 -7.49
C PRO A 36 14.80 7.36 -7.34
N PHE A 37 14.12 7.67 -8.45
CA PHE A 37 12.73 8.12 -8.45
C PHE A 37 11.80 7.05 -7.88
N LEU A 38 11.93 5.80 -8.35
CA LEU A 38 11.09 4.70 -7.89
C LEU A 38 11.33 4.41 -6.41
N ARG A 39 12.59 4.44 -5.97
CA ARG A 39 12.95 4.30 -4.56
C ARG A 39 12.28 5.36 -3.69
N THR A 40 12.45 6.64 -4.04
CA THR A 40 11.84 7.75 -3.28
C THR A 40 10.32 7.62 -3.23
N LEU A 41 9.67 7.22 -4.33
CA LEU A 41 8.23 6.99 -4.36
C LEU A 41 7.81 5.89 -3.38
N LEU A 42 8.54 4.77 -3.34
CA LEU A 42 8.26 3.67 -2.41
C LEU A 42 8.47 4.09 -0.95
N ASP A 43 9.55 4.83 -0.66
CA ASP A 43 9.84 5.37 0.67
C ASP A 43 8.72 6.32 1.16
N ASP A 44 8.24 7.19 0.27
CA ASP A 44 7.12 8.11 0.56
C ASP A 44 5.83 7.35 0.86
N VAL A 45 5.54 6.30 0.08
CA VAL A 45 4.39 5.42 0.32
C VAL A 45 4.52 4.71 1.67
N GLU A 46 5.68 4.15 1.99
CA GLU A 46 5.92 3.48 3.28
C GLU A 46 5.72 4.45 4.47
N MET A 47 6.26 5.66 4.37
CA MET A 47 6.07 6.71 5.38
C MET A 47 4.59 7.05 5.58
N VAL A 48 3.79 7.10 4.52
CA VAL A 48 2.34 7.34 4.62
C VAL A 48 1.65 6.16 5.30
N LEU A 49 1.97 4.93 4.90
CA LEU A 49 1.39 3.71 5.47
C LEU A 49 1.67 3.62 6.98
N ALA A 50 2.86 4.02 7.43
CA ALA A 50 3.23 4.06 8.85
C ALA A 50 2.37 5.01 9.69
N LYS A 51 1.75 6.03 9.07
CA LYS A 51 0.87 7.01 9.74
C LYS A 51 -0.61 6.61 9.69
N CYS A 52 -0.95 5.58 8.89
CA CYS A 52 -2.32 5.12 8.70
C CYS A 52 -2.76 4.20 9.84
N ASP A 53 -4.06 4.25 10.15
CA ASP A 53 -4.69 3.40 11.15
C ASP A 53 -6.02 2.88 10.59
N LEU A 54 -6.03 1.60 10.21
CA LEU A 54 -7.20 0.96 9.62
C LEU A 54 -8.33 0.73 10.63
N ASP A 55 -8.04 0.65 11.93
CA ASP A 55 -9.09 0.50 12.95
C ASP A 55 -9.87 1.79 13.11
N ILE A 56 -9.17 2.94 13.08
CA ILE A 56 -9.83 4.25 13.02
C ILE A 56 -10.59 4.38 11.69
N ALA A 57 -9.97 4.03 10.56
CA ALA A 57 -10.64 4.11 9.26
C ALA A 57 -11.91 3.22 9.19
N ALA A 58 -11.90 2.04 9.81
CA ALA A 58 -13.04 1.14 9.90
C ALA A 58 -14.21 1.78 10.67
N ARG A 59 -13.91 2.43 11.80
CA ARG A 59 -14.93 3.14 12.61
C ARG A 59 -15.59 4.26 11.81
N PHE A 60 -14.81 5.04 11.06
CA PHE A 60 -15.35 6.08 10.19
C PHE A 60 -16.14 5.50 9.02
N SER A 61 -15.69 4.41 8.41
CA SER A 61 -16.39 3.76 7.30
C SER A 61 -17.77 3.25 7.70
N ARG A 62 -17.95 2.77 8.94
CA ARG A 62 -19.27 2.35 9.45
C ARG A 62 -20.29 3.49 9.54
N LEU A 63 -19.87 4.75 9.59
CA LEU A 63 -20.78 5.90 9.57
C LEU A 63 -21.52 6.05 8.23
N ALA A 64 -21.02 5.42 7.15
CA ALA A 64 -21.71 5.36 5.86
C ALA A 64 -22.80 4.28 5.81
N GLY A 65 -23.00 3.51 6.88
CA GLY A 65 -23.92 2.37 6.94
C GLY A 65 -23.23 1.04 6.65
N ASP A 66 -23.78 -0.03 7.21
CA ASP A 66 -23.18 -1.37 7.18
C ASP A 66 -23.05 -1.94 5.76
N ASP A 67 -24.02 -1.65 4.88
CA ASP A 67 -23.97 -2.10 3.48
C ASP A 67 -22.79 -1.50 2.70
N LEU A 68 -22.55 -0.19 2.86
CA LEU A 68 -21.44 0.49 2.19
C LEU A 68 -20.10 0.10 2.83
N HIS A 69 -20.06 -0.05 4.16
CA HIS A 69 -18.88 -0.55 4.85
C HIS A 69 -18.49 -1.94 4.34
N ALA A 70 -19.42 -2.90 4.35
CA ALA A 70 -19.19 -4.26 3.91
C ALA A 70 -18.77 -4.35 2.44
N ARG A 71 -19.28 -3.43 1.59
CA ARG A 71 -18.94 -3.40 0.15
C ARG A 71 -17.55 -2.86 -0.14
N PHE A 72 -17.12 -1.78 0.54
CA PHE A 72 -15.94 -1.02 0.14
C PHE A 72 -14.75 -1.18 1.09
N PHE A 73 -14.99 -1.29 2.40
CA PHE A 73 -13.92 -1.34 3.38
C PHE A 73 -13.00 -2.56 3.21
N PRO A 74 -13.50 -3.78 2.89
CA PRO A 74 -12.62 -4.92 2.64
C PRO A 74 -11.62 -4.66 1.52
N ARG A 75 -12.02 -4.02 0.42
CA ARG A 75 -11.11 -3.69 -0.69
C ARG A 75 -10.00 -2.75 -0.26
N LEU A 76 -10.33 -1.76 0.56
CA LEU A 76 -9.36 -0.83 1.11
C LEU A 76 -8.37 -1.53 2.04
N ARG A 77 -8.87 -2.40 2.93
CA ARG A 77 -8.02 -3.23 3.80
C ARG A 77 -7.10 -4.15 3.01
N ASP A 78 -7.63 -4.81 1.99
CA ASP A 78 -6.89 -5.79 1.19
C ASP A 78 -5.80 -5.10 0.37
N GLU A 79 -6.09 -3.94 -0.24
CA GLU A 79 -5.06 -3.13 -0.92
C GLU A 79 -4.00 -2.59 0.04
N PHE A 80 -4.38 -2.21 1.27
CA PHE A 80 -3.42 -1.75 2.28
C PHE A 80 -2.47 -2.89 2.68
N ALA A 81 -3.01 -4.09 2.91
CA ALA A 81 -2.23 -5.27 3.24
C ALA A 81 -1.28 -5.66 2.10
N LEU A 82 -1.77 -5.63 0.85
CA LEU A 82 -0.96 -5.88 -0.33
C LEU A 82 0.20 -4.87 -0.46
N THR A 83 -0.10 -3.59 -0.28
CA THR A 83 0.91 -2.51 -0.38
C THR A 83 1.97 -2.63 0.72
N ARG A 84 1.58 -2.95 1.96
CA ARG A 84 2.54 -3.20 3.06
C ARG A 84 3.36 -4.47 2.87
N GLY A 85 2.76 -5.53 2.35
CA GLY A 85 3.45 -6.81 2.14
C GLY A 85 4.59 -6.71 1.13
N LEU A 86 4.45 -5.85 0.13
CA LEU A 86 5.46 -5.64 -0.92
C LEU A 86 6.60 -4.69 -0.48
N GLY A 87 6.36 -3.79 0.47
CA GLY A 87 7.39 -2.93 1.05
C GLY A 87 8.37 -3.66 1.98
N ALA A 88 8.01 -4.85 2.47
CA ALA A 88 8.82 -5.65 3.39
C ALA A 88 9.83 -6.60 2.70
N ALA A 89 10.25 -6.30 1.47
CA ALA A 89 11.44 -6.94 0.92
C ALA A 89 12.64 -6.58 1.82
N PRO A 90 13.47 -7.56 2.25
CA PRO A 90 14.44 -7.36 3.32
C PRO A 90 15.44 -6.27 2.92
N GLN A 91 15.27 -5.08 3.50
CA GLN A 91 16.31 -4.08 3.55
C GLN A 91 17.41 -4.67 4.43
N GLY A 92 18.47 -5.14 3.77
CA GLY A 92 19.61 -5.77 4.39
C GLY A 92 20.12 -4.94 5.56
N GLN A 93 20.12 -5.58 6.73
CA GLN A 93 20.88 -5.21 7.91
C GLN A 93 22.30 -4.77 7.49
N ARG A 94 22.70 -3.56 7.86
CA ARG A 94 24.11 -3.19 8.04
C ARG A 94 24.34 -2.93 9.52
#